data_AF-A0A6F9B1B2-F1
#
_entry.id   AF-A0A6F9B1B2-F1
#
_cell.length_a   1.000
_cell.length_b   1.000
_cell.length_c   1.000
_cell.angle_alpha   90.00
_cell.angle_beta   90.00
_cell.angle_gamma   90.00
#
_symmetry.space_group_name_H-M   'P 1'
#
loop_
_entity.id
_entity.type
_entity.pdbx_description
1 polymer ?
#
loop_
_entity_poly.entity_id
_entity_poly.type
_entity_poly.pdbx_seq_one_letter_code
_entity_poly.pdbx_strand_id
1 'polypeptide(L)'
;MMLTVCIVCFQVSRVPVESCEQYSSCSACLGSGDPHCGWCVLHNVCSRKDHCERADEPQRFASRVEQCVKLSVQPGNISVTMSEVQLVLQAQNVPNLSAGVNCSFEDYTETEGRIFGGRIYCLSPSTREVAPITRNQGDKRTVKLYLKSKETGKKFASVDFVFYNCSVHQSLPMGRACQRTRWEIKSFSSEATGIVGGEGTLFGKANYPARCLSCVNGSFPCHWCKYRHMCTQNANDCSFQEGRVNVSEVRDPLCPKILHTVSLCNNHLFRGLEEEAQEVTASSPTENTSASHDDITSLL
;
A
#
# COMPACT_ATOMS: atom_id res chain seq x y z
N MET A 1 -40.69 17.10 -26.85
CA MET A 1 -39.87 17.81 -27.86
C MET A 1 -40.25 19.28 -27.90
N MET A 2 -39.28 20.19 -27.88
CA MET A 2 -39.50 21.61 -28.16
C MET A 2 -38.82 21.97 -29.48
N LEU A 3 -39.57 22.60 -30.37
CA LEU A 3 -39.02 23.18 -31.59
C LEU A 3 -38.43 24.54 -31.22
N THR A 4 -37.11 24.70 -31.40
CA THR A 4 -36.47 26.01 -31.20
C THR A 4 -36.17 26.59 -32.58
N VAL A 5 -36.75 27.75 -32.87
CA VAL A 5 -36.48 28.50 -34.10
C VAL A 5 -35.34 29.46 -33.82
N CYS A 6 -34.19 29.28 -34.46
CA CYS A 6 -33.11 30.26 -34.37
C CYS A 6 -33.50 31.46 -35.25
N ILE A 7 -33.80 32.61 -34.67
CA ILE A 7 -34.34 33.78 -35.42
C ILE A 7 -33.28 34.38 -36.38
N VAL A 8 -32.00 34.05 -36.18
CA VAL A 8 -30.86 34.65 -36.90
C VAL A 8 -30.41 33.85 -38.13
N CYS A 9 -30.91 32.63 -38.30
CA CYS A 9 -30.66 31.77 -39.47
C CYS A 9 -31.97 31.03 -39.76
N PHE A 10 -32.47 30.99 -40.99
CA PHE A 10 -33.68 30.23 -41.37
C PHE A 10 -33.48 28.70 -41.22
N GLN A 11 -33.25 28.23 -39.99
CA GLN A 11 -32.95 26.86 -39.61
C GLN A 11 -33.80 26.52 -38.39
N VAL A 12 -34.62 25.49 -38.52
CA VAL A 12 -35.45 24.95 -37.44
C VAL A 12 -34.72 23.74 -36.87
N SER A 13 -34.30 23.83 -35.62
CA SER A 13 -33.61 22.73 -34.94
C SER A 13 -34.56 22.05 -33.94
N ARG A 14 -34.57 20.71 -33.97
CA ARG A 14 -35.27 19.91 -32.96
C ARG A 14 -34.35 19.78 -31.76
N VAL A 15 -34.70 20.44 -30.67
CA VAL A 15 -33.94 20.37 -29.42
C VAL A 15 -34.65 19.38 -28.49
N PRO A 16 -33.96 18.36 -27.96
CA PRO A 16 -34.49 17.50 -26.91
C PRO A 16 -35.02 18.35 -25.75
N VAL A 17 -36.16 17.99 -25.15
CA VAL A 17 -36.70 18.77 -24.00
C VAL A 17 -35.80 18.60 -22.79
N GLU A 18 -35.13 17.46 -22.72
CA GLU A 18 -34.30 16.99 -21.64
C GLU A 18 -33.02 16.38 -22.21
N SER A 19 -31.94 16.46 -21.45
CA SER A 19 -30.66 15.82 -21.77
C SER A 19 -30.14 15.06 -20.55
N CYS A 20 -30.99 14.25 -19.92
CA CYS A 20 -30.67 13.50 -18.70
C CYS A 20 -29.38 12.65 -18.86
N GLU A 21 -29.17 12.08 -20.05
CA GLU A 21 -28.01 11.22 -20.37
C GLU A 21 -26.64 11.92 -20.22
N GLN A 22 -26.62 13.25 -20.09
CA GLN A 22 -25.38 14.00 -19.82
C GLN A 22 -24.78 13.69 -18.43
N TYR A 23 -25.60 13.22 -17.48
CA TYR A 23 -25.17 12.95 -16.12
C TYR A 23 -24.73 11.51 -15.94
N SER A 24 -23.47 11.32 -15.56
CA SER A 24 -22.83 10.00 -15.36
C SER A 24 -22.94 9.45 -13.94
N SER A 25 -23.56 10.18 -13.01
CA SER A 25 -23.72 9.76 -11.61
C SER A 25 -25.12 10.10 -11.06
N CYS A 26 -25.60 9.27 -10.13
CA CYS A 26 -26.89 9.47 -9.48
C CYS A 26 -27.01 10.82 -8.78
N SER A 27 -25.94 11.25 -8.09
CA SER A 27 -25.91 12.53 -7.39
C SER A 27 -25.95 13.72 -8.35
N ALA A 28 -25.28 13.66 -9.51
CA ALA A 28 -25.35 14.72 -10.51
C ALA A 28 -26.71 14.75 -11.23
N CYS A 29 -27.25 13.57 -11.56
CA CYS A 29 -28.55 13.41 -12.21
C CYS A 29 -29.67 14.03 -11.38
N LEU A 30 -29.79 13.61 -10.11
CA LEU A 30 -30.87 14.04 -9.22
C LEU A 30 -30.57 15.39 -8.54
N GLY A 31 -29.31 15.81 -8.53
CA GLY A 31 -28.89 17.14 -8.08
C GLY A 31 -29.12 18.25 -9.10
N SER A 32 -29.41 17.90 -10.36
CA SER A 32 -29.74 18.87 -11.42
C SER A 32 -31.05 19.62 -11.16
N GLY A 33 -31.99 18.98 -10.44
CA GLY A 33 -33.33 19.51 -10.19
C GLY A 33 -34.28 19.38 -11.37
N ASP A 34 -33.91 18.70 -12.47
CA ASP A 34 -34.84 18.45 -13.59
C ASP A 34 -35.91 17.42 -13.19
N PRO A 35 -37.21 17.78 -13.19
CA PRO A 35 -38.29 16.88 -12.78
C PRO A 35 -38.51 15.69 -13.73
N HIS A 36 -37.98 15.72 -14.95
CA HIS A 36 -38.11 14.62 -15.89
C HIS A 36 -37.01 13.57 -15.70
N CYS A 37 -35.89 13.94 -15.07
CA CYS A 37 -34.74 13.06 -14.91
C CYS A 37 -34.84 12.24 -13.63
N GLY A 38 -34.50 10.96 -13.75
CA GLY A 38 -34.23 10.09 -12.62
C GLY A 38 -33.13 9.10 -12.91
N TRP A 39 -32.74 8.34 -11.89
CA TRP A 39 -31.63 7.40 -11.99
C TRP A 39 -32.15 5.97 -12.11
N CYS A 40 -31.89 5.35 -13.26
CA CYS A 40 -32.21 3.95 -13.50
C CYS A 40 -31.13 3.07 -12.87
N VAL A 41 -31.41 2.54 -11.68
CA VAL A 41 -30.39 1.99 -10.77
C VAL A 41 -29.56 0.89 -11.44
N LEU A 42 -30.17 -0.22 -11.88
CA LEU A 42 -29.44 -1.36 -12.45
C LEU A 42 -28.83 -1.10 -13.84
N HIS A 43 -29.23 -0.04 -14.52
CA HIS A 43 -28.68 0.35 -15.83
C HIS A 43 -27.57 1.39 -15.70
N ASN A 44 -27.41 2.01 -14.52
CA ASN A 44 -26.40 3.02 -14.22
C ASN A 44 -26.46 4.21 -15.19
N VAL A 45 -27.67 4.69 -15.47
CA VAL A 45 -27.91 5.79 -16.40
C VAL A 45 -28.97 6.74 -15.85
N CYS A 46 -28.77 8.03 -16.11
CA CYS A 46 -29.76 9.07 -15.86
C CYS A 46 -30.72 9.13 -17.06
N SER A 47 -31.98 8.79 -16.83
CA SER A 47 -33.00 8.74 -17.88
C SER A 47 -34.36 9.09 -17.32
N ARG A 48 -35.36 9.21 -18.20
CA ARG A 48 -36.74 9.34 -17.76
C ARG A 48 -37.29 8.01 -17.27
N LYS A 49 -38.36 8.08 -16.48
CA LYS A 49 -39.02 6.89 -15.91
C LYS A 49 -39.49 5.91 -17.00
N ASP A 50 -40.03 6.42 -18.11
CA ASP A 50 -40.51 5.62 -19.24
C ASP A 50 -39.40 4.98 -20.07
N HIS A 51 -38.17 5.48 -19.95
CA HIS A 51 -36.98 4.93 -20.62
C HIS A 51 -36.17 3.98 -19.70
N CYS A 52 -36.61 3.78 -18.46
CA CYS A 52 -35.98 2.84 -17.53
C CYS A 52 -36.81 1.55 -17.45
N GLU A 53 -36.20 0.43 -17.83
CA GLU A 53 -36.87 -0.86 -17.81
C GLU A 53 -37.27 -1.25 -16.37
N ARG A 54 -38.53 -1.67 -16.21
CA ARG A 54 -39.12 -2.10 -14.92
C ARG A 54 -39.10 -0.98 -13.85
N ALA A 55 -39.10 0.29 -14.24
CA ALA A 55 -39.03 1.43 -13.31
C ALA A 55 -40.10 1.47 -12.20
N ASP A 56 -41.23 0.78 -12.38
CA ASP A 56 -42.30 0.69 -11.38
C ASP A 56 -42.00 -0.29 -10.23
N GLU A 57 -40.96 -1.11 -10.35
CA GLU A 57 -40.53 -2.00 -9.28
C GLU A 57 -39.78 -1.25 -8.16
N PRO A 58 -39.86 -1.74 -6.91
CA PRO A 58 -39.26 -1.06 -5.77
C PRO A 58 -37.75 -0.87 -5.96
N GLN A 59 -37.28 0.36 -5.72
CA GLN A 59 -35.86 0.76 -5.78
C GLN A 59 -35.19 0.58 -7.15
N ARG A 60 -35.96 0.36 -8.24
CA ARG A 60 -35.39 0.33 -9.60
C ARG A 60 -35.12 1.70 -10.20
N PHE A 61 -35.93 2.68 -9.83
CA PHE A 61 -35.82 4.05 -10.29
C PHE A 61 -35.75 5.00 -9.09
N ALA A 62 -34.66 5.77 -8.99
CA ALA A 62 -34.50 6.78 -7.95
C ALA A 62 -34.88 8.15 -8.50
N SER A 63 -35.71 8.88 -7.74
CA SER A 63 -36.16 10.24 -8.07
C SER A 63 -35.66 11.28 -7.08
N ARG A 64 -35.05 10.85 -5.97
CA ARG A 64 -34.43 11.74 -4.97
C ARG A 64 -33.00 11.30 -4.68
N VAL A 65 -32.13 12.24 -4.37
CA VAL A 65 -30.72 11.98 -4.06
C VAL A 65 -30.56 10.98 -2.90
N GLU A 66 -31.48 11.00 -1.93
CA GLU A 66 -31.51 10.08 -0.78
C GLU A 66 -31.69 8.61 -1.18
N GLN A 67 -32.28 8.36 -2.35
CA GLN A 67 -32.52 7.04 -2.93
C GLN A 67 -31.35 6.54 -3.79
N CYS A 68 -30.26 7.32 -3.93
CA CYS A 68 -29.06 6.84 -4.60
C CYS A 68 -28.46 5.65 -3.84
N VAL A 69 -27.89 4.72 -4.59
CA VAL A 69 -27.26 3.51 -4.05
C VAL A 69 -26.07 3.88 -3.16
N LYS A 70 -26.01 3.28 -1.98
CA LYS A 70 -24.87 3.39 -1.07
C LYS A 70 -24.23 2.02 -0.92
N LEU A 71 -22.94 1.92 -1.22
CA LEU A 71 -22.17 0.68 -1.12
C LEU A 71 -21.06 0.83 -0.08
N SER A 72 -20.90 -0.18 0.76
CA SER A 72 -19.79 -0.29 1.71
C SER A 72 -19.18 -1.69 1.64
N VAL A 73 -17.91 -1.80 2.01
CA VAL A 73 -17.13 -3.04 1.93
C VAL A 73 -16.29 -3.23 3.19
N GLN A 74 -16.22 -4.47 3.67
CA GLN A 74 -15.40 -4.87 4.81
C GLN A 74 -14.62 -6.15 4.46
N PRO A 75 -13.28 -6.18 4.61
CA PRO A 75 -12.41 -5.02 4.84
C PRO A 75 -12.36 -4.08 3.62
N GLY A 76 -12.09 -2.78 3.83
CA GLY A 76 -11.91 -1.80 2.75
C GLY A 76 -10.50 -1.74 2.15
N ASN A 77 -9.58 -2.55 2.69
CA ASN A 77 -8.19 -2.62 2.24
C ASN A 77 -7.62 -4.02 2.44
N ILE A 78 -6.71 -4.42 1.55
CA ILE A 78 -5.95 -5.67 1.64
C ILE A 78 -4.53 -5.48 1.08
N SER A 79 -3.59 -6.33 1.51
CA SER A 79 -2.24 -6.32 0.96
C SER A 79 -2.21 -6.95 -0.42
N VAL A 80 -1.31 -6.48 -1.30
CA VAL A 80 -1.09 -7.08 -2.64
C VAL A 80 -0.68 -8.55 -2.62
N THR A 81 -0.18 -9.06 -1.49
CA THR A 81 0.22 -10.46 -1.33
C THR A 81 -0.91 -11.35 -0.82
N MET A 82 -2.01 -10.77 -0.33
CA MET A 82 -3.17 -11.54 0.11
C MET A 82 -3.97 -12.00 -1.12
N SER A 83 -4.56 -13.19 -1.02
CA SER A 83 -5.33 -13.83 -2.10
C SER A 83 -6.63 -14.38 -1.54
N GLU A 84 -7.70 -14.38 -2.35
CA GLU A 84 -8.98 -15.02 -2.01
C GLU A 84 -9.57 -14.58 -0.66
N VAL A 85 -9.33 -13.33 -0.27
CA VAL A 85 -9.88 -12.76 0.96
C VAL A 85 -11.38 -12.59 0.79
N GLN A 86 -12.16 -13.08 1.74
CA GLN A 86 -13.61 -12.88 1.74
C GLN A 86 -13.96 -11.44 2.08
N LEU A 87 -14.57 -10.74 1.13
CA LEU A 87 -15.08 -9.38 1.24
C LEU A 87 -16.60 -9.42 1.49
N VAL A 88 -17.05 -8.64 2.47
CA VAL A 88 -18.47 -8.48 2.81
C VAL A 88 -18.92 -7.10 2.38
N LEU A 89 -19.84 -7.04 1.41
CA LEU A 89 -20.42 -5.79 0.92
C LEU A 89 -21.83 -5.60 1.47
N GLN A 90 -22.16 -4.37 1.84
CA GLN A 90 -23.51 -3.95 2.22
C GLN A 90 -23.97 -2.84 1.27
N ALA A 91 -25.09 -3.10 0.60
CA ALA A 91 -25.71 -2.18 -0.34
C ALA A 91 -27.06 -1.70 0.20
N GLN A 92 -27.30 -0.38 0.13
CA GLN A 92 -28.57 0.25 0.52
C GLN A 92 -29.21 0.90 -0.72
N ASN A 93 -30.53 1.04 -0.69
CA ASN A 93 -31.33 1.58 -1.81
C ASN A 93 -31.12 0.80 -3.12
N VAL A 94 -31.01 -0.52 -3.03
CA VAL A 94 -30.87 -1.42 -4.18
C VAL A 94 -32.18 -2.19 -4.43
N PRO A 95 -32.52 -2.47 -5.70
CA PRO A 95 -33.65 -3.32 -6.03
C PRO A 95 -33.34 -4.78 -5.72
N ASN A 96 -34.29 -5.66 -6.03
CA ASN A 96 -34.10 -7.10 -5.84
C ASN A 96 -32.90 -7.62 -6.66
N LEU A 97 -31.91 -8.19 -5.97
CA LEU A 97 -30.68 -8.74 -6.56
C LEU A 97 -30.71 -10.28 -6.69
N SER A 98 -31.87 -10.94 -6.57
CA SER A 98 -31.98 -12.40 -6.67
C SER A 98 -31.48 -13.01 -7.99
N ALA A 99 -31.42 -12.22 -9.08
CA ALA A 99 -30.79 -12.64 -10.34
C ALA A 99 -29.27 -12.91 -10.18
N GLY A 100 -28.68 -12.39 -9.11
CA GLY A 100 -27.27 -12.50 -8.77
C GLY A 100 -26.46 -11.27 -9.17
N VAL A 101 -25.27 -11.17 -8.59
CA VAL A 101 -24.33 -10.07 -8.82
C VAL A 101 -22.90 -10.60 -8.94
N ASN A 102 -22.08 -9.86 -9.67
CA ASN A 102 -20.64 -10.06 -9.69
C ASN A 102 -19.92 -8.85 -9.10
N CYS A 103 -18.82 -9.09 -8.40
CA CYS A 103 -17.92 -8.05 -7.91
C CYS A 103 -16.82 -7.82 -8.92
N SER A 104 -16.67 -6.58 -9.40
CA SER A 104 -15.72 -6.21 -10.44
C SER A 104 -14.72 -5.18 -9.91
N PHE A 105 -13.43 -5.49 -9.94
CA PHE A 105 -12.36 -4.58 -9.52
C PHE A 105 -11.89 -3.78 -10.74
N GLU A 106 -12.37 -2.54 -10.85
CA GLU A 106 -12.30 -1.75 -12.09
C GLU A 106 -12.72 -2.58 -13.31
N ASP A 107 -11.85 -2.72 -14.31
CA ASP A 107 -12.05 -3.55 -15.51
C ASP A 107 -11.08 -4.73 -15.55
N TYR A 108 -10.38 -5.03 -14.44
CA TYR A 108 -9.32 -6.04 -14.41
C TYR A 108 -9.85 -7.45 -14.12
N THR A 109 -10.68 -7.58 -13.10
CA THR A 109 -11.16 -8.87 -12.61
C THR A 109 -12.62 -8.79 -12.20
N GLU A 110 -13.32 -9.92 -12.37
CA GLU A 110 -14.71 -10.09 -11.99
C GLU A 110 -14.87 -11.41 -11.24
N THR A 111 -15.34 -11.34 -9.99
CA THR A 111 -15.58 -12.49 -9.11
C THR A 111 -17.07 -12.66 -8.86
N GLU A 112 -17.52 -13.90 -8.69
CA GLU A 112 -18.93 -14.17 -8.41
C GLU A 112 -19.31 -13.71 -6.99
N GLY A 113 -20.40 -12.94 -6.89
CA GLY A 113 -20.95 -12.49 -5.61
C GLY A 113 -22.07 -13.42 -5.11
N ARG A 114 -21.93 -13.92 -3.89
CA ARG A 114 -22.95 -14.74 -3.21
C ARG A 114 -23.78 -13.88 -2.28
N ILE A 115 -25.10 -13.91 -2.41
CA ILE A 115 -26.01 -13.12 -1.59
C ILE A 115 -26.57 -13.99 -0.47
N PHE A 116 -26.32 -13.60 0.78
CA PHE A 116 -26.83 -14.30 1.96
C PHE A 116 -27.15 -13.31 3.07
N GLY A 117 -28.35 -13.41 3.67
CA GLY A 117 -28.75 -12.55 4.80
C GLY A 117 -28.69 -11.05 4.53
N GLY A 118 -28.98 -10.61 3.30
CA GLY A 118 -28.92 -9.19 2.90
C GLY A 118 -27.50 -8.63 2.71
N ARG A 119 -26.48 -9.48 2.76
CA ARG A 119 -25.07 -9.14 2.50
C ARG A 119 -24.58 -9.84 1.24
N ILE A 120 -23.59 -9.24 0.59
CA ILE A 120 -22.97 -9.79 -0.61
C ILE A 120 -21.54 -10.21 -0.23
N TYR A 121 -21.22 -11.47 -0.51
CA TYR A 121 -19.92 -12.08 -0.22
C TYR A 121 -19.18 -12.28 -1.53
N CYS A 122 -18.01 -11.65 -1.66
CA CYS A 122 -17.14 -11.75 -2.81
C CYS A 122 -15.74 -12.17 -2.38
N LEU A 123 -14.96 -12.72 -3.30
CA LEU A 123 -13.54 -13.00 -3.07
C LEU A 123 -12.70 -11.89 -3.69
N SER A 124 -11.61 -11.52 -3.01
CA SER A 124 -10.58 -10.66 -3.60
C SER A 124 -9.89 -11.36 -4.78
N PRO A 125 -9.33 -10.62 -5.75
CA PRO A 125 -8.57 -11.19 -6.85
C PRO A 125 -7.37 -11.99 -6.33
N SER A 126 -6.86 -12.88 -7.17
CA SER A 126 -5.64 -13.63 -6.89
C SER A 126 -4.40 -12.75 -6.99
N THR A 127 -3.29 -13.14 -6.35
CA THR A 127 -2.02 -12.37 -6.42
C THR A 127 -1.53 -12.14 -7.86
N ARG A 128 -1.81 -13.06 -8.79
CA ARG A 128 -1.46 -12.93 -10.21
C ARG A 128 -2.27 -11.84 -10.91
N GLU A 129 -3.52 -11.66 -10.51
CA GLU A 129 -4.43 -10.66 -11.06
C GLU A 129 -4.25 -9.28 -10.39
N VAL A 130 -3.74 -9.23 -9.16
CA VAL A 130 -3.40 -7.97 -8.48
C VAL A 130 -2.12 -7.33 -9.05
N ALA A 131 -1.16 -8.13 -9.51
CA ALA A 131 0.11 -7.65 -10.08
C ALA A 131 -0.04 -6.57 -11.17
N PRO A 132 -0.92 -6.69 -12.19
CA PRO A 132 -1.14 -5.64 -13.18
C PRO A 132 -1.81 -4.39 -12.58
N ILE A 133 -2.59 -4.52 -11.51
CA ILE A 133 -3.30 -3.41 -10.86
C ILE A 133 -2.31 -2.48 -10.14
N THR A 134 -1.32 -3.04 -9.45
CA THR A 134 -0.40 -2.29 -8.58
C THR A 134 0.98 -2.02 -9.21
N ARG A 135 1.19 -2.39 -10.48
CA ARG A 135 2.48 -2.18 -11.16
C ARG A 135 2.80 -0.68 -11.20
N ASN A 136 3.96 -0.31 -10.68
CA ASN A 136 4.48 1.07 -10.62
C ASN A 136 3.66 2.07 -9.79
N GLN A 137 2.73 1.60 -8.94
CA GLN A 137 1.81 2.48 -8.21
C GLN A 137 2.28 2.85 -6.79
N GLY A 138 3.47 2.43 -6.38
CA GLY A 138 4.04 2.79 -5.08
C GLY A 138 3.45 2.01 -3.90
N ASP A 139 3.31 2.67 -2.75
CA ASP A 139 2.92 2.12 -1.45
C ASP A 139 1.45 1.68 -1.39
N LYS A 140 0.57 2.33 -2.15
CA LYS A 140 -0.86 1.99 -2.23
C LYS A 140 -1.48 2.32 -3.58
N ARG A 141 -2.55 1.60 -3.91
CA ARG A 141 -3.41 1.83 -5.07
C ARG A 141 -4.88 1.70 -4.66
N THR A 142 -5.60 2.82 -4.75
CA THR A 142 -7.06 2.85 -4.59
C THR A 142 -7.74 2.51 -5.91
N VAL A 143 -8.54 1.44 -5.96
CA VAL A 143 -9.35 1.04 -7.12
C VAL A 143 -10.83 1.17 -6.80
N LYS A 144 -11.67 1.26 -7.84
CA LYS A 144 -13.13 1.17 -7.70
C LYS A 144 -13.58 -0.28 -7.72
N LEU A 145 -14.15 -0.76 -6.62
CA LEU A 145 -14.87 -2.02 -6.55
C LEU A 145 -16.33 -1.78 -6.93
N TYR A 146 -16.77 -2.41 -8.03
CA TYR A 146 -18.12 -2.31 -8.57
C TYR A 146 -18.96 -3.53 -8.27
N LEU A 147 -20.26 -3.33 -8.07
CA LEU A 147 -21.26 -4.38 -8.21
C LEU A 147 -21.84 -4.35 -9.63
N LYS A 148 -21.81 -5.50 -10.30
CA LYS A 148 -22.37 -5.71 -11.63
C LYS A 148 -23.58 -6.63 -11.52
N SER A 149 -24.72 -6.17 -12.03
CA SER A 149 -25.96 -6.95 -12.02
C SER A 149 -25.90 -8.07 -13.06
N LYS A 150 -26.28 -9.30 -12.70
CA LYS A 150 -26.44 -10.39 -13.68
C LYS A 150 -27.70 -10.21 -14.53
N GLU A 151 -28.66 -9.38 -14.11
CA GLU A 151 -29.87 -9.07 -14.89
C GLU A 151 -29.56 -8.18 -16.09
N THR A 152 -28.78 -7.10 -15.89
CA THR A 152 -28.50 -6.10 -16.94
C THR A 152 -27.08 -6.20 -17.52
N GLY A 153 -26.17 -6.90 -16.83
CA GLY A 153 -24.75 -6.94 -17.18
C GLY A 153 -24.00 -5.62 -16.93
N LYS A 154 -24.62 -4.63 -16.25
CA LYS A 154 -24.05 -3.30 -16.02
C LYS A 154 -23.55 -3.13 -14.57
N LYS A 155 -22.50 -2.32 -14.42
CA LYS A 155 -21.97 -1.88 -13.11
C LYS A 155 -22.84 -0.74 -12.59
N PHE A 156 -23.42 -0.88 -11.40
CA PHE A 156 -24.44 0.05 -10.89
C PHE A 156 -24.11 0.71 -9.54
N ALA A 157 -23.16 0.13 -8.80
CA ALA A 157 -22.71 0.65 -7.53
C ALA A 157 -21.20 0.53 -7.44
N SER A 158 -20.56 1.46 -6.74
CA SER A 158 -19.10 1.44 -6.57
C SER A 158 -18.69 1.90 -5.17
N VAL A 159 -17.55 1.41 -4.71
CA VAL A 159 -16.89 1.84 -3.48
C VAL A 159 -15.38 1.86 -3.70
N ASP A 160 -14.67 2.74 -3.01
CA ASP A 160 -13.21 2.76 -3.02
C ASP A 160 -12.65 1.57 -2.24
N PHE A 161 -11.71 0.86 -2.85
CA PHE A 161 -11.04 -0.29 -2.26
C PHE A 161 -9.54 -0.13 -2.42
N VAL A 162 -8.76 -0.39 -1.37
CA VAL A 162 -7.32 -0.07 -1.36
C VAL A 162 -6.46 -1.33 -1.34
N PHE A 163 -5.60 -1.47 -2.33
CA PHE A 163 -4.48 -2.39 -2.30
C PHE A 163 -3.25 -1.68 -1.77
N TYR A 164 -2.63 -2.21 -0.72
CA TYR A 164 -1.37 -1.65 -0.19
C TYR A 164 -0.21 -2.63 -0.33
N ASN A 165 1.00 -2.09 -0.49
CA ASN A 165 2.21 -2.86 -0.66
C ASN A 165 3.29 -2.38 0.31
N CYS A 166 3.40 -3.05 1.46
CA CYS A 166 4.46 -2.79 2.44
C CYS A 166 5.87 -2.99 1.85
N SER A 167 6.01 -3.80 0.79
CA SER A 167 7.29 -4.10 0.16
C SER A 167 7.87 -2.91 -0.62
N VAL A 168 7.13 -1.83 -0.89
CA VAL A 168 7.69 -0.66 -1.57
C VAL A 168 8.67 0.14 -0.69
N HIS A 169 8.57 -0.01 0.64
CA HIS A 169 9.59 0.47 1.56
C HIS A 169 10.82 -0.44 1.59
N GLN A 170 10.88 -1.49 0.76
CA GLN A 170 12.08 -2.31 0.61
C GLN A 170 13.21 -1.50 -0.01
N SER A 171 14.36 -1.69 0.60
CA SER A 171 15.64 -1.17 0.16
C SER A 171 15.84 -1.37 -1.35
N LEU A 172 16.17 -0.29 -2.07
CA LEU A 172 17.08 -0.40 -3.20
C LEU A 172 18.22 -1.36 -2.81
N PRO A 173 18.75 -2.19 -3.72
CA PRO A 173 19.96 -2.95 -3.44
C PRO A 173 21.01 -2.00 -2.86
N MET A 174 21.95 -2.50 -2.05
CA MET A 174 23.08 -1.72 -1.54
C MET A 174 23.93 -1.18 -2.71
N GLY A 175 23.42 -0.18 -3.41
CA GLY A 175 24.13 0.70 -4.31
C GLY A 175 24.62 1.84 -3.43
N ARG A 176 25.95 1.91 -3.30
CA ARG A 176 26.68 2.96 -2.61
C ARG A 176 26.09 4.34 -2.97
N ALA A 177 25.29 4.93 -2.09
CA ALA A 177 24.92 6.33 -2.21
C ALA A 177 26.13 7.16 -1.74
N CYS A 178 26.94 7.63 -2.69
CA CYS A 178 28.05 8.54 -2.42
C CYS A 178 27.49 9.95 -2.20
N GLN A 179 27.21 10.34 -0.97
CA GLN A 179 26.99 11.75 -0.65
C GLN A 179 28.32 12.39 -0.26
N ARG A 180 28.92 13.12 -1.20
CA ARG A 180 30.08 13.98 -0.95
C ARG A 180 29.61 15.17 -0.11
N THR A 181 29.77 15.09 1.21
CA THR A 181 29.55 16.24 2.09
C THR A 181 30.92 16.77 2.51
N ARG A 182 31.21 18.03 2.14
CA ARG A 182 32.38 18.77 2.61
C ARG A 182 32.10 19.18 4.05
N TRP A 183 32.95 18.78 4.98
CA TRP A 183 32.92 19.26 6.36
C TRP A 183 34.21 20.00 6.68
N GLU A 184 34.13 21.00 7.57
CA GLU A 184 35.27 21.73 8.12
C GLU A 184 35.37 21.38 9.60
N ILE A 185 36.46 20.76 10.05
CA ILE A 185 36.76 20.67 11.48
C ILE A 185 37.50 21.96 11.86
N LYS A 186 36.95 22.72 12.81
CA LYS A 186 37.74 23.70 13.57
C LYS A 186 38.33 22.97 14.78
N SER A 187 39.63 22.66 14.73
CA SER A 187 40.37 22.24 15.92
C SER A 187 40.77 23.49 16.71
N PHE A 188 40.45 23.52 17.99
CA PHE A 188 41.00 24.50 18.94
C PHE A 188 42.14 23.80 19.69
N SER A 189 43.39 24.03 19.26
CA SER A 189 44.58 23.80 20.10
C SER A 189 45.20 25.16 20.42
N SER A 190 45.72 25.31 21.63
CA SER A 190 46.20 26.60 22.16
C SER A 190 47.49 27.11 21.53
N GLU A 191 48.12 26.38 20.61
CA GLU A 191 49.24 26.85 19.80
C GLU A 191 49.08 26.31 18.36
N ALA A 192 49.30 27.20 17.38
CA ALA A 192 49.24 27.03 15.92
C ALA A 192 47.84 26.96 15.26
N THR A 193 47.44 28.07 14.63
CA THR A 193 46.41 28.12 13.59
C THR A 193 46.88 27.44 12.31
N GLY A 194 46.38 26.24 12.03
CA GLY A 194 46.58 25.55 10.75
C GLY A 194 45.32 24.81 10.32
N ILE A 195 44.73 25.20 9.19
CA ILE A 195 43.60 24.48 8.57
C ILE A 195 44.16 23.26 7.84
N VAL A 196 44.02 22.07 8.42
CA VAL A 196 44.28 20.82 7.69
C VAL A 196 42.96 20.38 7.06
N GLY A 197 42.76 20.73 5.78
CA GLY A 197 41.65 20.21 4.99
C GLY A 197 41.96 18.78 4.52
N GLY A 198 41.29 17.79 5.10
CA GLY A 198 41.32 16.41 4.62
C GLY A 198 40.03 16.06 3.86
N GLU A 199 40.15 15.43 2.69
CA GLU A 199 39.03 14.75 2.03
C GLU A 199 38.86 13.36 2.65
N GLY A 200 37.79 13.14 3.42
CA GLY A 200 37.40 11.83 3.95
C GLY A 200 36.02 11.44 3.46
N THR A 201 35.80 10.16 3.13
CA THR A 201 34.49 9.63 2.73
C THR A 201 33.79 9.02 3.95
N LEU A 202 32.66 9.59 4.36
CA LEU A 202 31.81 9.05 5.42
C LEU A 202 30.99 7.86 4.88
N PHE A 203 31.18 6.67 5.46
CA PHE A 203 30.26 5.53 5.29
C PHE A 203 29.27 5.52 6.46
N GLY A 204 28.13 6.20 6.30
CA GLY A 204 27.02 6.16 7.26
C GLY A 204 25.84 5.33 6.74
N LYS A 205 25.19 4.55 7.61
CA LYS A 205 23.88 3.90 7.37
C LYS A 205 22.77 4.96 7.26
N ALA A 206 22.86 5.86 6.29
CA ALA A 206 22.16 7.15 6.30
C ALA A 206 20.63 7.10 6.12
N ASN A 207 20.04 5.95 5.78
CA ASN A 207 18.61 5.86 5.47
C ASN A 207 17.83 4.78 6.22
N TYR A 208 18.46 4.05 7.13
CA TYR A 208 17.79 3.00 7.90
C TYR A 208 16.67 3.51 8.83
N PRO A 209 16.90 4.60 9.61
CA PRO A 209 15.88 5.14 10.51
C PRO A 209 14.65 5.64 9.75
N ALA A 210 14.87 6.37 8.66
CA ALA A 210 13.81 6.94 7.83
C ALA A 210 12.93 5.88 7.17
N ARG A 211 13.51 4.74 6.76
CA ARG A 211 12.77 3.62 6.13
C ARG A 211 11.93 2.83 7.13
N CYS A 212 12.47 2.57 8.31
CA CYS A 212 11.71 1.95 9.39
C CYS A 212 10.52 2.84 9.77
N LEU A 213 10.75 4.15 9.96
CA LEU A 213 9.68 5.11 10.24
C LEU A 213 8.63 5.13 9.13
N SER A 214 9.03 5.13 7.86
CA SER A 214 8.08 5.08 6.74
C SER A 214 7.24 3.79 6.72
N CYS A 215 7.78 2.66 7.17
CA CYS A 215 7.08 1.38 7.23
C CYS A 215 6.05 1.35 8.37
N VAL A 216 6.43 1.76 9.58
CA VAL A 216 5.58 1.62 10.77
C VAL A 216 4.70 2.83 11.06
N ASN A 217 5.03 3.99 10.50
CA ASN A 217 4.21 5.21 10.58
C ASN A 217 3.28 5.37 9.36
N GLY A 218 3.22 4.35 8.49
CA GLY A 218 2.31 4.30 7.36
C GLY A 218 0.86 4.10 7.80
N SER A 219 -0.09 4.35 6.89
CA SER A 219 -1.53 4.21 7.16
C SER A 219 -2.04 2.76 7.15
N PHE A 220 -1.14 1.77 7.00
CA PHE A 220 -1.47 0.35 6.85
C PHE A 220 -0.72 -0.49 7.88
N PRO A 221 -1.26 -1.67 8.25
CA PRO A 221 -0.63 -2.56 9.22
C PRO A 221 0.61 -3.27 8.63
N CYS A 222 1.71 -2.54 8.54
CA CYS A 222 3.00 -3.05 8.11
C CYS A 222 3.93 -3.30 9.32
N HIS A 223 4.87 -4.22 9.15
CA HIS A 223 5.86 -4.60 10.13
C HIS A 223 7.26 -4.39 9.55
N TRP A 224 8.14 -3.80 10.34
CA TRP A 224 9.56 -3.67 9.98
C TRP A 224 10.37 -4.79 10.62
N CYS A 225 11.14 -5.51 9.79
CA CYS A 225 12.05 -6.56 10.23
C CYS A 225 13.46 -5.98 10.43
N LYS A 226 13.84 -5.74 11.70
CA LYS A 226 15.13 -5.16 12.12
C LYS A 226 16.32 -5.87 11.45
N TYR A 227 16.37 -7.20 11.51
CA TYR A 227 17.53 -7.97 11.02
C TYR A 227 17.54 -8.18 9.50
N ARG A 228 16.36 -8.24 8.85
CA ARG A 228 16.25 -8.40 7.39
C ARG A 228 16.24 -7.07 6.64
N HIS A 229 16.16 -5.95 7.36
CA HIS A 229 16.19 -4.60 6.79
C HIS A 229 15.06 -4.37 5.76
N MET A 230 13.88 -4.95 6.01
CA MET A 230 12.75 -4.95 5.09
C MET A 230 11.42 -4.67 5.80
N CYS A 231 10.47 -4.11 5.04
CA CYS A 231 9.09 -3.91 5.45
C CYS A 231 8.21 -5.01 4.85
N THR A 232 7.31 -5.57 5.66
CA THR A 232 6.40 -6.67 5.27
C THR A 232 5.05 -6.52 5.98
N GLN A 233 3.98 -6.99 5.37
CA GLN A 233 2.66 -7.16 6.00
C GLN A 233 2.58 -8.39 6.91
N ASN A 234 3.51 -9.35 6.78
CA ASN A 234 3.49 -10.61 7.54
C ASN A 234 4.62 -10.63 8.56
N ALA A 235 4.27 -10.59 9.85
CA ALA A 235 5.24 -10.63 10.94
C ALA A 235 6.12 -11.89 10.92
N ASN A 236 5.65 -13.00 10.35
CA ASN A 236 6.40 -14.25 10.25
C ASN A 236 7.54 -14.22 9.23
N ASP A 237 7.56 -13.24 8.32
CA ASP A 237 8.70 -13.06 7.42
C ASP A 237 9.93 -12.50 8.15
N CYS A 238 9.74 -11.93 9.36
CA CYS A 238 10.84 -11.52 10.22
C CYS A 238 11.46 -12.75 10.90
N SER A 239 12.78 -12.93 10.72
CA SER A 239 13.54 -14.11 11.20
C SER A 239 13.35 -14.44 12.68
N PHE A 240 13.14 -13.42 13.53
CA PHE A 240 12.94 -13.56 14.97
C PHE A 240 11.86 -12.61 15.48
N GLN A 241 11.19 -12.98 16.58
CA GLN A 241 10.15 -12.17 17.20
C GLN A 241 10.69 -10.82 17.71
N GLU A 242 11.88 -10.82 18.32
CA GLU A 242 12.57 -9.62 18.84
C GLU A 242 12.97 -8.60 17.76
N GLY A 243 12.95 -9.02 16.48
CA GLY A 243 13.27 -8.15 15.35
C GLY A 243 12.06 -7.45 14.73
N ARG A 244 10.85 -7.64 15.27
CA ARG A 244 9.59 -7.13 14.71
C ARG A 244 9.28 -5.75 15.31
N VAL A 245 9.11 -4.75 14.45
CA VAL A 245 8.69 -3.40 14.85
C VAL A 245 7.33 -3.11 14.21
N ASN A 246 6.33 -2.79 15.03
CA ASN A 246 4.95 -2.57 14.64
C ASN A 246 4.40 -1.17 14.99
N VAL A 247 5.12 -0.39 15.81
CA VAL A 247 4.73 0.98 16.21
C VAL A 247 5.97 1.88 16.23
N SER A 248 5.79 3.16 15.90
CA SER A 248 6.77 4.21 16.18
C SER A 248 6.38 4.97 17.46
N GLU A 249 6.48 4.32 18.62
CA GLU A 249 6.28 5.07 19.86
C GLU A 249 7.43 6.06 20.05
N VAL A 250 7.09 7.34 20.24
CA VAL A 250 8.00 8.48 20.39
C VAL A 250 8.99 8.30 21.55
N ARG A 251 8.77 7.33 22.45
CA ARG A 251 9.58 7.08 23.65
C ARG A 251 10.46 5.83 23.61
N ASP A 252 10.34 4.94 22.63
CA ASP A 252 11.21 3.74 22.53
C ASP A 252 11.84 3.57 21.13
N PRO A 253 13.18 3.41 21.02
CA PRO A 253 13.90 3.43 19.75
C PRO A 253 13.86 2.04 19.07
N LEU A 254 12.68 1.54 18.72
CA LEU A 254 12.56 0.26 17.99
C LEU A 254 13.05 0.39 16.53
N CYS A 255 12.87 1.58 15.93
CA CYS A 255 13.60 1.96 14.73
C CYS A 255 15.01 2.42 15.11
N PRO A 256 16.08 1.83 14.53
CA PRO A 256 17.46 2.24 14.77
C PRO A 256 17.63 3.72 14.48
N LYS A 257 18.18 4.44 15.44
CA LYS A 257 18.57 5.85 15.30
C LYS A 257 20.03 5.89 14.88
N ILE A 258 20.37 6.81 13.98
CA ILE A 258 21.77 7.17 13.78
C ILE A 258 22.14 8.01 15.01
N LEU A 259 22.87 7.45 15.98
CA LEU A 259 23.70 8.31 16.82
C LEU A 259 24.79 8.85 15.91
N HIS A 260 25.02 10.15 15.91
CA HIS A 260 26.14 10.77 15.21
C HIS A 260 27.47 10.32 15.86
N THR A 261 27.89 9.08 15.62
CA THR A 261 29.27 8.63 15.87
C THR A 261 29.99 8.63 14.55
N VAL A 262 30.97 9.52 14.44
CA VAL A 262 31.81 9.76 13.28
C VAL A 262 32.74 8.56 13.11
N SER A 263 32.39 7.58 12.27
CA SER A 263 33.36 6.59 11.79
C SER A 263 33.93 7.08 10.45
N LEU A 264 35.11 7.69 10.50
CA LEU A 264 35.90 8.03 9.32
C LEU A 264 36.65 6.77 8.87
N CYS A 265 36.43 6.34 7.63
CA CYS A 265 37.37 5.45 6.93
C CYS A 265 38.34 6.34 6.15
N ASN A 266 39.59 6.46 6.60
CA ASN A 266 40.67 6.89 5.73
C ASN A 266 41.10 5.70 4.86
N ASN A 267 40.86 5.79 3.55
CA ASN A 267 41.65 5.02 2.60
C ASN A 267 43.07 5.55 2.67
N HIS A 268 44.02 4.66 2.99
CA HIS A 268 45.44 4.91 3.28
C HIS A 268 45.79 5.33 4.72
N LEU A 269 45.75 4.39 5.66
CA LEU A 269 46.86 4.19 6.63
C LEU A 269 46.74 2.82 7.34
N PHE A 270 46.80 1.73 6.58
CA PHE A 270 47.19 0.43 7.14
C PHE A 270 48.59 0.10 6.62
N ARG A 271 49.60 0.70 7.26
CA ARG A 271 50.96 0.16 7.28
C ARG A 271 51.66 0.71 8.53
N GLY A 272 51.96 -0.21 9.45
CA GLY A 272 52.72 0.07 10.65
C GLY A 272 51.84 0.29 11.87
N LEU A 273 51.65 -0.77 12.64
CA LEU A 273 51.74 -0.85 14.11
C LEU A 273 51.40 -2.31 14.46
N GLU A 274 52.34 -3.20 14.14
CA GLU A 274 52.56 -4.39 14.96
C GLU A 274 53.03 -3.93 16.35
N GLU A 275 52.69 -4.73 17.35
CA GLU A 275 53.16 -4.73 18.74
C GLU A 275 52.36 -3.93 19.80
N GLU A 276 52.11 -4.69 20.87
CA GLU A 276 51.67 -4.35 22.23
C GLU A 276 50.17 -4.14 22.50
N ALA A 277 49.45 -5.27 22.60
CA ALA A 277 48.41 -5.43 23.62
C ALA A 277 48.78 -6.63 24.51
N GLN A 278 49.48 -6.31 25.59
CA GLN A 278 49.88 -7.20 26.66
C GLN A 278 48.64 -7.45 27.56
N GLU A 279 48.09 -8.65 27.52
CA GLU A 279 47.08 -9.08 28.49
C GLU A 279 47.75 -9.91 29.58
N VAL A 280 47.68 -9.36 30.79
CA VAL A 280 48.19 -9.88 32.05
C VAL A 280 47.62 -11.27 32.30
N THR A 281 48.44 -12.31 32.18
CA THR A 281 48.14 -13.64 32.72
C THR A 281 48.86 -13.80 34.05
N ALA A 282 48.08 -14.01 35.11
CA ALA A 282 48.56 -14.25 36.46
C ALA A 282 49.33 -15.57 36.53
N SER A 283 50.47 -15.53 37.21
CA SER A 283 51.41 -16.61 37.48
C SER A 283 50.96 -17.58 38.58
N SER A 284 50.96 -18.88 38.20
CA SER A 284 51.66 -20.00 38.88
C SER A 284 51.07 -20.64 40.16
N PRO A 285 51.60 -21.79 40.65
CA PRO A 285 52.13 -23.02 40.00
C PRO A 285 51.54 -24.33 40.63
N THR A 286 51.78 -25.52 40.05
CA THR A 286 52.35 -26.73 40.71
C THR A 286 52.12 -28.03 39.91
N GLU A 287 53.23 -28.67 39.57
CA GLU A 287 53.58 -30.10 39.62
C GLU A 287 52.54 -31.24 39.48
N ASN A 288 52.94 -32.16 38.59
CA ASN A 288 53.05 -33.63 38.74
C ASN A 288 51.92 -34.60 38.33
N THR A 289 52.41 -35.63 37.63
CA THR A 289 52.09 -37.07 37.63
C THR A 289 51.09 -37.72 36.65
N SER A 290 51.69 -38.62 35.85
CA SER A 290 51.30 -40.02 35.52
C SER A 290 50.22 -40.37 34.47
N ALA A 291 50.71 -40.88 33.34
CA ALA A 291 50.55 -42.24 32.76
C ALA A 291 49.16 -42.87 32.49
N SER A 292 48.94 -43.30 31.23
CA SER A 292 48.57 -44.68 30.74
C SER A 292 47.98 -44.61 29.30
N HIS A 293 48.63 -45.23 28.28
CA HIS A 293 48.25 -46.51 27.58
C HIS A 293 46.94 -46.42 26.76
N ASP A 294 46.76 -46.86 25.50
CA ASP A 294 47.40 -47.75 24.49
C ASP A 294 46.83 -47.32 23.10
N ASP A 295 47.46 -47.37 21.91
CA ASP A 295 48.28 -48.32 21.15
C ASP A 295 47.49 -49.09 20.03
N ILE A 296 48.22 -49.34 18.92
CA ILE A 296 48.01 -50.32 17.82
C ILE A 296 47.22 -49.89 16.54
N THR A 297 47.84 -49.58 15.38
CA THR A 297 48.54 -50.34 14.30
C THR A 297 47.67 -50.83 13.11
N SER A 298 48.17 -50.58 11.89
CA SER A 298 48.12 -51.37 10.60
C SER A 298 47.82 -50.43 9.42
N LEU A 299 48.78 -49.94 8.63
CA LEU A 299 49.55 -50.63 7.58
C LEU A 299 48.70 -51.62 6.75
N LEU A 300 48.28 -51.13 5.57
CA LEU A 300 48.40 -51.77 4.25
C LEU A 300 48.62 -50.65 3.23
#